data_AF-I3CS51-F1
#
_entry.id   AF-I3CS51-F1
#
_cell.length_a   1.000
_cell.length_b   1.000
_cell.length_c   1.000
_cell.angle_alpha   90.00
_cell.angle_beta   90.00
_cell.angle_gamma   90.00
#
_symmetry.space_group_name_H-M   'P 1'
#
loop_
_entity.id
_entity.type
_entity.pdbx_description
1 polymer ?
#
loop_
_entity_poly.entity_id
_entity_poly.type
_entity_poly.pdbx_seq_one_letter_code
_entity_poly.pdbx_strand_id
1 'polypeptide(L)'
;MSQLADNIITGPLVCQAIPTEKAAALIFVSGLGWMEWVEITGTGAFQGYRTLRCGALEWGTTTAPRSYEADLVGGLGSKTSQASIWAWAQQNGHAVASATWTTRVFKFADVDANTFRFPDLRGIFARFTGTDADTGAAVPIGSYKEDTIKSHQHGSGAGGFVGGQYASGGAPTGYSATGATGTAETAPKHTSFAPRIHI
;
A
#
# COMPACT_ATOMS: atom_id res chain seq x y z
N MET A 1 36.78 0.81 37.80
CA MET A 1 36.46 1.05 36.38
C MET A 1 36.01 -0.28 35.80
N SER A 2 34.71 -0.43 35.58
CA SER A 2 34.05 -1.70 35.29
C SER A 2 34.06 -1.99 33.79
N GLN A 3 34.55 -3.19 33.47
CA GLN A 3 34.48 -3.95 32.21
C GLN A 3 33.80 -3.29 30.99
N LEU A 4 34.63 -2.79 30.09
CA LEU A 4 34.38 -2.81 28.65
C LEU A 4 35.33 -3.84 28.01
N ALA A 5 35.25 -5.09 28.46
CA ALA A 5 35.97 -6.19 27.83
C ALA A 5 35.01 -6.92 26.88
N ASP A 6 35.44 -7.06 25.64
CA ASP A 6 34.90 -7.93 24.57
C ASP A 6 33.76 -7.44 23.68
N ASN A 7 33.81 -6.18 23.24
CA ASN A 7 33.19 -5.82 21.95
C ASN A 7 34.22 -5.87 20.82
N ILE A 8 34.83 -7.05 20.59
CA ILE A 8 35.34 -7.33 19.24
C ILE A 8 34.10 -7.54 18.38
N ILE A 9 33.66 -6.47 17.70
CA ILE A 9 32.73 -6.59 16.57
C ILE A 9 33.51 -7.29 15.46
N THR A 10 33.60 -8.61 15.57
CA THR A 10 33.70 -9.48 14.39
C THR A 10 32.48 -9.10 13.55
N GLY A 11 32.67 -8.86 12.26
CA GLY A 11 31.62 -8.31 11.39
C GLY A 11 30.27 -9.06 11.49
N PRO A 12 29.20 -8.51 10.89
CA PRO A 12 27.88 -9.10 10.98
C PRO A 12 27.90 -10.59 10.64
N LEU A 13 27.20 -11.40 11.42
CA LEU A 13 27.07 -12.83 11.13
C LEU A 13 26.40 -12.98 9.76
N VAL A 14 27.16 -13.51 8.80
CA VAL A 14 26.69 -13.78 7.44
C VAL A 14 26.25 -15.23 7.32
N CYS A 15 25.01 -15.46 6.93
CA CYS A 15 24.43 -16.78 6.70
C CYS A 15 24.10 -16.99 5.21
N GLN A 16 24.14 -18.24 4.75
CA GLN A 16 23.73 -18.63 3.39
C GLN A 16 22.22 -18.93 3.30
N ALA A 17 21.60 -19.26 4.44
CA ALA A 17 20.18 -19.50 4.57
C ALA A 17 19.69 -18.91 5.90
N ILE A 18 18.37 -18.75 6.03
CA ILE A 18 17.75 -18.26 7.26
C ILE A 18 17.90 -19.35 8.33
N PRO A 19 18.58 -19.08 9.46
CA PRO A 19 18.68 -20.04 10.55
C PRO A 19 17.31 -20.29 11.21
N THR A 20 17.05 -21.52 11.64
CA THR A 20 15.81 -21.90 12.36
C THR A 20 15.85 -21.54 13.83
N GLU A 21 17.03 -21.26 14.38
CA GLU A 21 17.27 -20.90 15.78
C GLU A 21 18.05 -19.59 15.88
N LYS A 22 17.96 -18.94 17.03
CA LYS A 22 18.61 -17.65 17.27
C LYS A 22 20.12 -17.80 17.34
N ALA A 23 20.81 -17.40 16.28
CA ALA A 23 22.27 -17.35 16.25
C ALA A 23 22.82 -15.99 16.73
N ALA A 24 22.18 -14.90 16.31
CA ALA A 24 22.45 -13.52 16.73
C ALA A 24 21.17 -12.67 16.64
N ALA A 25 21.14 -11.50 17.28
CA ALA A 25 20.00 -10.60 17.20
C ALA A 25 19.79 -10.04 15.77
N LEU A 26 20.88 -9.76 15.06
CA LEU A 26 20.89 -9.29 13.68
C LEU A 26 21.84 -10.16 12.85
N ILE A 27 21.40 -10.60 11.68
CA ILE A 27 22.19 -11.37 10.73
C ILE A 27 22.06 -10.78 9.32
N PHE A 28 23.03 -11.07 8.47
CA PHE A 28 22.91 -10.83 7.03
C PHE A 28 22.76 -12.17 6.31
N VAL A 29 21.69 -12.34 5.53
CA VAL A 29 21.48 -13.52 4.71
C VAL A 29 21.75 -13.18 3.26
N SER A 30 22.69 -13.91 2.64
CA SER A 30 23.05 -13.71 1.23
C SER A 30 21.81 -13.83 0.34
N GLY A 31 21.53 -12.80 -0.46
CA GLY A 31 20.37 -12.76 -1.36
C GLY A 31 19.04 -12.32 -0.74
N LEU A 32 18.95 -12.15 0.58
CA LEU A 32 17.75 -11.65 1.29
C LEU A 32 17.98 -10.35 2.05
N GLY A 33 19.23 -10.09 2.46
CA GLY A 33 19.65 -8.88 3.14
C GLY A 33 19.68 -9.02 4.67
N TRP A 34 19.48 -7.90 5.35
CA TRP A 34 19.53 -7.82 6.80
C TRP A 34 18.25 -8.33 7.46
N MET A 35 18.40 -9.19 8.46
CA MET A 35 17.29 -9.79 9.19
C MET A 35 17.52 -9.71 10.69
N GLU A 36 16.45 -9.42 11.42
CA GLU A 36 16.42 -9.39 12.87
C GLU A 36 15.68 -10.61 13.44
N TRP A 37 16.11 -11.09 14.60
CA TRP A 37 15.39 -12.13 15.34
C TRP A 37 14.18 -11.52 16.03
N VAL A 38 12.99 -12.00 15.70
CA VAL A 38 11.71 -11.53 16.23
C VAL A 38 11.05 -12.63 17.04
N GLU A 39 10.57 -12.28 18.24
CA GLU A 39 9.77 -13.15 19.10
C GLU A 39 8.51 -12.40 19.54
N ILE A 40 7.39 -12.69 18.88
CA ILE A 40 6.11 -12.05 19.15
C ILE A 40 5.12 -13.13 19.57
N THR A 41 4.39 -12.86 20.65
CA THR A 41 3.29 -13.70 21.15
C THR A 41 1.95 -13.01 20.89
N GLY A 42 0.85 -13.77 20.86
CA GLY A 42 -0.49 -13.24 20.59
C GLY A 42 -0.86 -13.21 19.10
N THR A 43 -1.60 -12.18 18.68
CA THR A 43 -2.06 -12.04 17.29
C THR A 43 -0.88 -11.95 16.32
N GLY A 44 -0.83 -12.87 15.35
CA GLY A 44 0.32 -12.99 14.46
C GLY A 44 1.59 -13.42 15.19
N ALA A 45 1.49 -14.34 16.16
CA ALA A 45 2.66 -14.89 16.84
C ALA A 45 3.69 -15.41 15.83
N PHE A 46 4.96 -15.08 16.07
CA PHE A 46 6.08 -15.43 15.19
C PHE A 46 7.38 -15.48 15.99
N GLN A 47 8.14 -16.54 15.78
CA GLN A 47 9.49 -16.71 16.30
C GLN A 47 10.41 -17.08 15.14
N GLY A 48 11.41 -16.25 14.88
CA GLY A 48 12.37 -16.47 13.81
C GLY A 48 12.95 -15.18 13.26
N TYR A 49 13.76 -15.30 12.21
CA TYR A 49 14.31 -14.15 11.52
C TYR A 49 13.29 -13.51 10.57
N ARG A 50 13.20 -12.19 10.63
CA ARG A 50 12.38 -11.37 9.75
C ARG A 50 13.26 -10.30 9.13
N THR A 51 13.07 -10.02 7.84
CA THR A 51 13.74 -8.89 7.20
C THR A 51 13.38 -7.57 7.87
N LEU A 52 14.35 -6.66 7.99
CA LEU A 52 14.14 -5.32 8.55
C LEU A 52 13.10 -4.48 7.80
N ARG A 53 12.86 -4.79 6.52
CA ARG A 53 11.83 -4.09 5.72
C ARG A 53 10.56 -4.92 5.56
N CYS A 54 10.33 -5.91 6.44
CA CYS A 54 9.16 -6.78 6.30
C CYS A 54 7.88 -5.94 6.30
N GLY A 55 7.04 -6.11 5.29
CA GLY A 55 5.87 -5.25 5.13
C GLY A 55 6.07 -4.02 4.25
N ALA A 56 7.32 -3.65 3.96
CA ALA A 56 7.65 -2.47 3.19
C ALA A 56 7.33 -2.65 1.72
N LEU A 57 6.80 -1.58 1.16
CA LEU A 57 6.38 -1.49 -0.20
C LEU A 57 7.60 -1.37 -1.16
N GLU A 58 7.81 -2.32 -2.08
CA GLU A 58 8.86 -2.22 -3.12
C GLU A 58 8.28 -1.89 -4.52
N TRP A 59 9.05 -1.15 -5.30
CA TRP A 59 8.81 -0.93 -6.72
C TRP A 59 9.94 -1.57 -7.49
N GLY A 60 9.64 -2.51 -8.36
CA GLY A 60 10.70 -3.15 -9.12
C GLY A 60 10.46 -3.13 -10.61
N THR A 61 11.58 -3.36 -11.29
CA THR A 61 11.78 -3.22 -12.72
C THR A 61 12.01 -4.56 -13.40
N THR A 62 11.94 -5.66 -12.63
CA THR A 62 12.16 -7.03 -13.09
C THR A 62 10.83 -7.71 -13.42
N THR A 63 10.85 -8.58 -14.43
CA THR A 63 9.68 -9.37 -14.87
C THR A 63 9.26 -10.41 -13.83
N ALA A 64 10.20 -10.97 -13.08
CA ALA A 64 9.95 -11.89 -11.97
C ALA A 64 10.32 -11.22 -10.64
N PRO A 65 9.62 -11.55 -9.54
CA PRO A 65 9.98 -11.07 -8.21
C PRO A 65 11.35 -11.63 -7.81
N ARG A 66 12.14 -10.79 -7.14
CA ARG A 66 13.40 -11.25 -6.54
C ARG A 66 13.13 -12.16 -5.34
N SER A 67 14.15 -12.87 -4.86
CA SER A 67 14.07 -13.77 -3.70
C SER A 67 13.44 -13.17 -2.45
N TYR A 68 13.53 -11.85 -2.31
CA TYR A 68 13.00 -11.10 -1.18
C TYR A 68 11.70 -10.34 -1.49
N GLU A 69 11.09 -10.55 -2.67
CA GLU A 69 9.88 -9.87 -3.12
C GLU A 69 8.76 -10.88 -3.37
N ALA A 70 7.50 -10.42 -3.25
CA ALA A 70 6.32 -11.14 -3.72
C ALA A 70 5.44 -10.21 -4.56
N ASP A 71 4.82 -10.75 -5.60
CA ASP A 71 3.90 -10.00 -6.45
C ASP A 71 2.56 -9.76 -5.75
N LEU A 72 2.18 -8.49 -5.62
CA LEU A 72 0.89 -8.09 -5.07
C LEU A 72 -0.17 -8.02 -6.17
N VAL A 73 -0.47 -9.21 -6.73
CA VAL A 73 -1.46 -9.45 -7.78
C VAL A 73 -2.58 -10.40 -7.33
N GLY A 74 -2.76 -10.57 -6.01
CA GLY A 74 -3.77 -11.46 -5.45
C GLY A 74 -3.40 -12.94 -5.46
N GLY A 75 -2.12 -13.27 -5.63
CA GLY A 75 -1.61 -14.65 -5.58
C GLY A 75 -1.74 -15.29 -4.20
N LEU A 76 -1.63 -16.62 -4.13
CA LEU A 76 -1.60 -17.36 -2.87
C LEU A 76 -0.17 -17.47 -2.33
N GLY A 77 -0.02 -17.27 -1.02
CA GLY A 77 1.20 -17.49 -0.26
C GLY A 77 1.05 -18.62 0.75
N SER A 78 2.18 -19.18 1.18
CA SER A 78 2.25 -20.27 2.15
C SER A 78 2.40 -19.72 3.58
N LYS A 79 1.52 -20.11 4.50
CA LYS A 79 1.61 -19.70 5.92
C LYS A 79 2.84 -20.28 6.63
N THR A 80 3.48 -21.31 6.08
CA THR A 80 4.70 -21.91 6.62
C THR A 80 5.95 -21.28 5.99
N SER A 81 6.04 -21.25 4.66
CA SER A 81 7.22 -20.72 3.97
C SER A 81 7.32 -19.20 4.04
N GLN A 82 6.19 -18.52 4.21
CA GLN A 82 6.09 -17.06 4.29
C GLN A 82 5.45 -16.66 5.63
N ALA A 83 5.80 -17.39 6.70
CA ALA A 83 5.30 -17.16 8.05
C ALA A 83 5.63 -15.74 8.56
N SER A 84 6.80 -15.20 8.20
CA SER A 84 7.26 -13.86 8.60
C SER A 84 6.24 -12.79 8.20
N ILE A 85 5.87 -12.77 6.91
CA ILE A 85 4.99 -11.76 6.36
C ILE A 85 3.52 -11.98 6.73
N TRP A 86 3.09 -13.24 6.85
CA TRP A 86 1.74 -13.55 7.31
C TRP A 86 1.52 -13.10 8.76
N ALA A 87 2.51 -13.33 9.63
CA ALA A 87 2.50 -12.84 10.99
C ALA A 87 2.51 -11.30 11.03
N TRP A 88 3.38 -10.66 10.25
CA TRP A 88 3.42 -9.19 10.13
C TRP A 88 2.06 -8.62 9.69
N ALA A 89 1.40 -9.23 8.72
CA ALA A 89 0.10 -8.78 8.24
C ALA A 89 -0.99 -8.83 9.33
N GLN A 90 -0.99 -9.88 10.16
CA GLN A 90 -1.90 -9.98 11.30
C GLN A 90 -1.59 -8.95 12.39
N GLN A 91 -0.31 -8.77 12.74
CA GLN A 91 0.15 -7.81 13.75
C GLN A 91 -0.26 -6.36 13.40
N ASN A 92 -0.28 -6.03 12.11
CA ASN A 92 -0.60 -4.69 11.61
C ASN A 92 -2.06 -4.54 11.14
N GLY A 93 -2.93 -5.52 11.40
CA GLY A 93 -4.35 -5.43 11.03
C GLY A 93 -4.62 -5.44 9.52
N HIS A 94 -3.70 -6.00 8.73
CA HIS A 94 -3.85 -6.18 7.28
C HIS A 94 -4.47 -7.53 6.90
N ALA A 95 -4.53 -8.49 7.82
CA ALA A 95 -5.22 -9.75 7.60
C ALA A 95 -6.75 -9.58 7.71
N VAL A 96 -7.49 -10.13 6.75
CA VAL A 96 -8.96 -10.18 6.73
C VAL A 96 -9.43 -11.60 6.40
N ALA A 97 -10.70 -11.90 6.66
CA ALA A 97 -11.30 -13.14 6.21
C ALA A 97 -11.37 -13.20 4.67
N SER A 98 -11.23 -14.39 4.08
CA SER A 98 -11.31 -14.62 2.62
C SER A 98 -12.51 -13.93 1.96
N ALA A 99 -13.69 -14.03 2.58
CA ALA A 99 -14.93 -13.44 2.06
C ALA A 99 -14.94 -11.90 2.04
N THR A 100 -14.09 -11.24 2.81
CA THR A 100 -13.96 -9.77 2.86
C THR A 100 -12.90 -9.25 1.91
N TRP A 101 -12.05 -10.13 1.37
CA TRP A 101 -10.96 -9.72 0.49
C TRP A 101 -11.47 -9.24 -0.86
N THR A 102 -10.96 -8.09 -1.30
CA THR A 102 -11.24 -7.51 -2.61
C THR A 102 -9.95 -7.01 -3.24
N THR A 103 -9.93 -6.95 -4.58
CA THR A 103 -8.82 -6.35 -5.32
C THR A 103 -8.75 -4.84 -5.07
N ARG A 104 -7.58 -4.24 -5.31
CA ARG A 104 -7.28 -2.82 -5.16
C ARG A 104 -7.28 -2.32 -3.72
N VAL A 105 -7.04 -3.21 -2.76
CA VAL A 105 -6.93 -2.88 -1.34
C VAL A 105 -5.70 -3.60 -0.77
N PHE A 106 -4.94 -2.92 0.09
CA PHE A 106 -3.78 -3.51 0.77
C PHE A 106 -4.21 -4.38 1.97
N LYS A 107 -4.85 -5.51 1.66
CA LYS A 107 -5.26 -6.52 2.63
C LYS A 107 -4.85 -7.92 2.19
N PHE A 108 -4.41 -8.71 3.16
CA PHE A 108 -4.13 -10.12 3.02
C PHE A 108 -5.38 -10.92 3.40
N ALA A 109 -5.68 -11.99 2.68
CA ALA A 109 -6.82 -12.84 3.02
C ALA A 109 -6.37 -14.12 3.73
N ASP A 110 -6.99 -14.44 4.85
CA ASP A 110 -6.92 -15.80 5.40
C ASP A 110 -7.80 -16.73 4.55
N VAL A 111 -7.18 -17.59 3.75
CA VAL A 111 -7.89 -18.47 2.80
C VAL A 111 -8.22 -19.81 3.44
N ASP A 112 -7.21 -20.49 3.97
CA ASP A 112 -7.36 -21.78 4.64
C ASP A 112 -6.22 -22.00 5.66
N ALA A 113 -6.15 -23.20 6.25
CA ALA A 113 -5.15 -23.54 7.27
C ALA A 113 -3.69 -23.36 6.80
N ASN A 114 -3.42 -23.51 5.50
CA ASN A 114 -2.08 -23.55 4.93
C ASN A 114 -1.75 -22.30 4.10
N THR A 115 -2.75 -21.64 3.53
CA THR A 115 -2.54 -20.55 2.58
C THR A 115 -3.20 -19.24 3.00
N PHE A 116 -2.58 -18.16 2.56
CA PHE A 116 -3.16 -16.82 2.60
C PHE A 116 -3.11 -16.21 1.20
N ARG A 117 -3.88 -15.16 0.96
CA ARG A 117 -3.84 -14.41 -0.31
C ARG A 117 -3.12 -13.09 -0.10
N PHE A 118 -2.19 -12.77 -1.00
CA PHE A 118 -1.55 -11.45 -1.06
C PHE A 118 -2.57 -10.37 -1.48
N PRO A 119 -2.33 -9.11 -1.14
CA PRO A 119 -2.99 -7.98 -1.78
C PRO A 119 -2.94 -8.06 -3.32
N ASP A 120 -3.92 -7.48 -3.98
CA ASP A 120 -3.88 -7.19 -5.42
C ASP A 120 -3.97 -5.67 -5.59
N LEU A 121 -2.87 -5.02 -5.98
CA LEU A 121 -2.86 -3.58 -6.19
C LEU A 121 -2.62 -3.18 -7.66
N ARG A 122 -3.02 -4.03 -8.61
CA ARG A 122 -2.98 -3.67 -10.03
C ARG A 122 -4.04 -2.58 -10.34
N GLY A 123 -3.65 -1.62 -11.18
CA GLY A 123 -4.55 -0.57 -11.66
C GLY A 123 -4.85 0.54 -10.64
N ILE A 124 -3.99 0.72 -9.63
CA ILE A 124 -4.10 1.81 -8.63
C ILE A 124 -2.75 2.48 -8.37
N PHE A 125 -2.77 3.76 -7.99
CA PHE A 125 -1.58 4.55 -7.66
C PHE A 125 -1.36 4.71 -6.17
N ALA A 126 -0.09 4.64 -5.78
CA ALA A 126 0.32 4.86 -4.41
C ALA A 126 0.10 6.29 -3.88
N ARG A 127 -0.71 6.45 -2.84
CA ARG A 127 -0.78 7.66 -1.97
C ARG A 127 -0.44 7.38 -0.50
N PHE A 128 -0.20 8.43 0.29
CA PHE A 128 0.02 8.33 1.74
C PHE A 128 -1.31 8.55 2.52
N THR A 129 -1.40 7.99 3.73
CA THR A 129 -2.55 8.17 4.64
C THR A 129 -2.70 9.61 5.10
N GLY A 130 -3.91 10.06 5.39
CA GLY A 130 -4.19 11.43 5.86
C GLY A 130 -5.68 11.78 5.74
N THR A 131 -6.11 12.99 6.01
CA THR A 131 -7.51 13.39 5.75
C THR A 131 -7.66 13.68 4.26
N ASP A 132 -8.68 13.12 3.60
CA ASP A 132 -9.00 13.51 2.23
C ASP A 132 -9.44 14.98 2.26
N ALA A 133 -8.65 15.86 1.64
CA ALA A 133 -8.99 17.28 1.56
C ALA A 133 -10.32 17.53 0.83
N ASP A 134 -10.82 16.55 0.06
CA ASP A 134 -12.14 16.62 -0.60
C ASP A 134 -13.32 16.37 0.34
N THR A 135 -13.15 15.62 1.44
CA THR A 135 -14.29 15.17 2.28
C THR A 135 -14.13 15.45 3.78
N GLY A 136 -12.94 15.85 4.24
CA GLY A 136 -12.66 16.03 5.66
C GLY A 136 -12.62 14.72 6.47
N ALA A 137 -12.74 13.56 5.80
CA ALA A 137 -12.69 12.24 6.43
C ALA A 137 -11.26 11.70 6.53
N ALA A 138 -10.92 11.07 7.65
CA ALA A 138 -9.65 10.36 7.81
C ALA A 138 -9.56 9.19 6.80
N VAL A 139 -8.44 9.10 6.07
CA VAL A 139 -8.14 8.09 5.03
C VAL A 139 -7.15 7.09 5.60
N PRO A 140 -7.61 5.88 6.00
CA PRO A 140 -6.74 4.84 6.57
C PRO A 140 -5.74 4.29 5.55
N ILE A 141 -4.71 3.60 6.03
CA ILE A 141 -3.79 2.86 5.16
C ILE A 141 -4.54 1.83 4.31
N GLY A 142 -4.32 1.86 2.99
CA GLY A 142 -4.94 0.95 2.04
C GLY A 142 -6.36 1.31 1.58
N SER A 143 -6.89 2.48 1.92
CA SER A 143 -8.22 2.90 1.44
C SER A 143 -8.21 3.34 -0.02
N TYR A 144 -9.26 2.94 -0.74
CA TYR A 144 -9.51 3.24 -2.14
C TYR A 144 -10.28 4.56 -2.32
N LYS A 145 -9.96 5.31 -3.38
CA LYS A 145 -10.72 6.47 -3.87
C LYS A 145 -10.91 6.37 -5.40
N GLU A 146 -12.13 6.62 -5.87
CA GLU A 146 -12.45 6.76 -7.31
C GLU A 146 -11.76 7.99 -7.93
N ASP A 147 -11.71 8.05 -9.27
CA ASP A 147 -11.22 9.21 -10.00
C ASP A 147 -12.15 10.42 -9.81
N THR A 148 -11.54 11.60 -9.72
CA THR A 148 -12.24 12.87 -9.59
C THR A 148 -11.68 13.90 -10.57
N ILE A 149 -12.54 14.79 -11.05
CA ILE A 149 -12.12 16.01 -11.75
C ILE A 149 -12.25 17.20 -10.80
N LYS A 150 -11.33 18.16 -10.86
CA LYS A 150 -11.46 19.39 -10.08
C LYS A 150 -12.73 20.12 -10.49
N SER A 151 -13.45 20.60 -9.49
CA SER A 151 -14.68 21.35 -9.63
C SER A 151 -14.42 22.57 -10.47
N HIS A 152 -15.08 22.61 -11.63
CA HIS A 152 -15.03 23.75 -12.53
C HIS A 152 -16.41 24.00 -13.15
N GLN A 153 -16.57 25.21 -13.65
CA GLN A 153 -17.77 25.68 -14.34
C GLN A 153 -17.39 26.11 -15.75
N HIS A 154 -18.30 25.91 -16.69
CA HIS A 154 -18.19 26.48 -18.03
C HIS A 154 -19.13 27.68 -18.14
N GLY A 155 -18.69 28.75 -18.80
CA GLY A 155 -19.61 29.81 -19.22
C GLY A 155 -20.34 29.38 -20.48
N SER A 156 -21.67 29.45 -20.51
CA SER A 156 -22.40 29.34 -21.77
C SER A 156 -22.17 30.61 -22.59
N GLY A 157 -21.63 30.46 -23.80
CA GLY A 157 -21.55 31.57 -24.74
C GLY A 157 -22.95 32.10 -25.09
N ALA A 158 -23.02 33.39 -25.35
CA ALA A 158 -24.24 34.12 -25.68
C ALA A 158 -25.18 33.51 -26.75
N GLY A 159 -24.69 32.60 -27.60
CA GLY A 159 -25.47 31.93 -28.64
C GLY A 159 -26.18 30.63 -28.18
N GLY A 160 -26.07 30.24 -26.91
CA GLY A 160 -26.55 28.94 -26.42
C GLY A 160 -28.02 28.88 -25.99
N PHE A 161 -28.77 29.98 -26.07
CA PHE A 161 -30.18 30.00 -25.67
C PHE A 161 -31.11 29.87 -26.87
N VAL A 162 -31.82 28.75 -26.98
CA VAL A 162 -33.04 28.70 -27.79
C VAL A 162 -34.08 29.58 -27.09
N GLY A 163 -34.30 30.79 -27.62
CA GLY A 163 -35.18 31.81 -27.02
C GLY A 163 -34.47 32.93 -26.26
N GLY A 164 -33.15 33.10 -26.41
CA GLY A 164 -32.43 34.22 -25.78
C GLY A 164 -33.04 35.58 -26.16
N GLN A 165 -33.37 36.39 -25.15
CA GLN A 165 -33.89 37.74 -25.35
C GLN A 165 -32.80 38.61 -26.01
N TYR A 166 -32.89 38.77 -27.32
CA TYR A 166 -32.16 39.82 -28.02
C TYR A 166 -32.78 41.17 -27.64
N ALA A 167 -32.02 42.06 -27.02
CA ALA A 167 -32.36 43.47 -27.08
C ALA A 167 -32.19 43.91 -28.55
N SER A 168 -33.22 44.53 -29.13
CA SER A 168 -33.19 45.03 -30.52
C SER A 168 -31.93 45.87 -30.76
N GLY A 169 -30.96 45.33 -31.51
CA GLY A 169 -29.69 46.00 -31.87
C GLY A 169 -28.55 45.91 -30.85
N GLY A 170 -28.66 45.12 -29.77
CA GLY A 170 -27.64 45.00 -28.72
C GLY A 170 -26.79 43.72 -28.79
N ALA A 171 -25.56 43.79 -28.26
CA ALA A 171 -24.75 42.61 -27.98
C ALA A 171 -25.40 41.77 -26.86
N PRO A 172 -25.29 40.44 -26.91
CA PRO A 172 -25.92 39.56 -25.93
C PRO A 172 -25.42 39.82 -24.51
N THR A 173 -26.34 39.99 -23.57
CA THR A 173 -26.06 40.37 -22.17
C THR A 173 -26.12 39.22 -21.17
N GLY A 174 -26.47 38.00 -21.62
CA GLY A 174 -26.65 36.83 -20.76
C GLY A 174 -25.43 35.91 -20.71
N TYR A 175 -24.67 35.97 -19.63
CA TYR A 175 -23.76 34.89 -19.24
C TYR A 175 -24.47 34.03 -18.20
N SER A 176 -24.68 32.76 -18.49
CA SER A 176 -25.07 31.78 -17.47
C SER A 176 -23.93 30.78 -17.33
N ALA A 177 -23.41 30.66 -16.11
CA ALA A 177 -22.47 29.59 -15.81
C ALA A 177 -23.26 28.28 -15.71
N THR A 178 -22.67 27.18 -16.18
CA THR A 178 -23.13 25.86 -15.77
C THR A 178 -22.97 25.72 -14.25
N GLY A 179 -23.71 24.78 -13.65
CA GLY A 179 -23.40 24.33 -12.29
C GLY A 179 -21.94 23.85 -12.19
N ALA A 180 -21.33 24.01 -11.02
CA ALA A 180 -19.99 23.45 -10.78
C ALA A 180 -20.08 21.92 -10.75
N THR A 181 -19.21 21.24 -11.49
CA THR A 181 -19.12 19.77 -11.51
C THR A 181 -17.69 19.35 -11.18
N GLY A 182 -17.52 18.45 -10.21
CA GLY A 182 -16.22 17.94 -9.75
C GLY A 182 -16.00 18.09 -8.25
N THR A 183 -14.87 17.59 -7.74
CA THR A 183 -14.42 17.66 -6.33
C THR A 183 -13.32 18.72 -6.15
N ALA A 184 -12.62 18.85 -5.02
CA ALA A 184 -11.62 19.91 -4.86
C ALA A 184 -10.33 19.67 -5.69
N GLU A 185 -10.12 18.45 -6.20
CA GLU A 185 -8.92 18.01 -6.93
C GLU A 185 -9.25 17.21 -8.20
N THR A 186 -8.41 17.37 -9.24
CA THR A 186 -8.34 16.40 -10.35
C THR A 186 -7.41 15.27 -9.94
N ALA A 187 -7.96 14.11 -9.63
CA ALA A 187 -7.22 12.95 -9.17
C ALA A 187 -7.56 11.72 -10.01
N PRO A 188 -6.59 10.95 -10.53
CA PRO A 188 -6.87 9.62 -11.06
C PRO A 188 -7.34 8.68 -9.93
N LYS A 189 -8.05 7.59 -10.27
CA LYS A 189 -8.36 6.50 -9.31
C LYS A 189 -7.09 6.14 -8.57
N HIS A 190 -7.13 6.19 -7.25
CA HIS A 190 -5.93 5.96 -6.47
C HIS A 190 -6.25 5.25 -5.17
N THR A 191 -5.29 4.49 -4.69
CA THR A 191 -5.34 3.79 -3.42
C THR A 191 -3.96 3.82 -2.89
N SER A 192 -3.82 4.24 -1.65
CA SER A 192 -2.54 4.34 -1.00
C SER A 192 -1.65 3.11 -1.25
N PHE A 193 -0.44 3.32 -1.80
CA PHE A 193 0.64 2.37 -2.13
C PHE A 193 0.64 1.54 -3.47
N ALA A 194 1.83 1.05 -3.87
CA ALA A 194 2.18 0.35 -5.13
C ALA A 194 3.29 -0.70 -4.92
N PRO A 195 3.18 -1.96 -5.37
CA PRO A 195 2.94 -3.00 -4.39
C PRO A 195 3.92 -4.18 -4.46
N ARG A 196 4.98 -4.15 -3.67
CA ARG A 196 5.75 -5.36 -3.36
C ARG A 196 6.01 -5.37 -1.88
N ILE A 197 6.24 -6.53 -1.29
CA ILE A 197 6.49 -6.61 0.13
C ILE A 197 7.79 -7.35 0.35
N HIS A 198 8.71 -6.76 1.14
CA HIS A 198 9.90 -7.50 1.57
C HIS A 198 9.43 -8.65 2.47
N ILE A 199 9.79 -9.88 2.13
CA ILE A 199 9.47 -11.10 2.89
C ILE A 199 10.62 -11.58 3.77
#